data_AF-A0A917MM18-F1
#
_entry.id   AF-A0A917MM18-F1
#
_cell.length_a   1.000
_cell.length_b   1.000
_cell.length_c   1.000
_cell.angle_alpha   90.00
_cell.angle_beta   90.00
_cell.angle_gamma   90.00
#
_symmetry.space_group_name_H-M   'P 1'
#
loop_
_entity.id
_entity.type
_entity.pdbx_description
1 polymer ?
#
loop_
_entity_poly.entity_id
_entity_poly.type
_entity_poly.pdbx_seq_one_letter_code
_entity_poly.pdbx_strand_id
1 'polypeptide(L)'
;MGHVILGLLLLAPQSLYDLVKSFEAGVALVYSASTGSIKRALDSLLEKEWIEVASVEPGGRGRKVYRATAAGAREFRTWMTGELAGTHLETAALPRLFFLGLLEPPERAPVLRRIQRRAAADLEALTAVERNLDAVDVPPEFRDVATYQRATLDYGIASGRHALAWISELADRVERETRPA
;
A
#
# COMPACT_ATOMS: atom_id res chain seq x y z
N MET A 1 -8.05 1.24 -0.41
CA MET A 1 -8.79 1.97 0.65
C MET A 1 -9.44 1.05 1.70
N GLY A 2 -10.37 0.16 1.34
CA GLY A 2 -11.10 -0.67 2.32
C GLY A 2 -10.18 -1.45 3.28
N HIS A 3 -9.13 -2.12 2.77
CA HIS A 3 -8.16 -2.82 3.61
C HIS A 3 -7.34 -1.90 4.52
N VAL A 4 -7.13 -0.64 4.14
CA VAL A 4 -6.42 0.34 4.99
C VAL A 4 -7.29 0.70 6.20
N ILE A 5 -8.58 0.99 5.97
CA ILE A 5 -9.53 1.22 7.06
C ILE A 5 -9.63 -0.02 7.95
N LEU A 6 -9.68 -1.22 7.35
CA LEU A 6 -9.74 -2.46 8.10
C LEU A 6 -8.50 -2.66 8.98
N GLY A 7 -7.30 -2.35 8.48
CA GLY A 7 -6.07 -2.34 9.27
C GLY A 7 -6.10 -1.36 10.44
N LEU A 8 -6.61 -0.14 10.23
CA LEU A 8 -6.81 0.83 11.32
C LEU A 8 -7.79 0.32 12.38
N LEU A 9 -8.89 -0.32 11.94
CA LEU A 9 -9.90 -0.86 12.84
C LEU A 9 -9.47 -2.13 13.59
N LEU A 10 -8.41 -2.80 13.11
CA LEU A 10 -7.74 -3.88 13.84
C LEU A 10 -6.79 -3.35 14.91
N LEU A 11 -6.27 -2.13 14.77
CA LEU A 11 -5.48 -1.46 15.82
C LEU A 11 -6.37 -0.96 16.95
N ALA A 12 -7.50 -0.33 16.62
CA ALA A 12 -8.49 0.11 17.59
C ALA A 12 -9.86 0.38 16.93
N PRO A 13 -10.97 0.22 17.66
CA PRO A 13 -12.27 0.74 17.23
C PRO A 13 -12.22 2.25 16.99
N GLN A 14 -12.79 2.74 15.90
CA GLN A 14 -12.71 4.15 15.50
C GLN A 14 -14.03 4.64 14.90
N SER A 15 -14.34 5.92 15.09
CA SER A 15 -15.41 6.59 14.36
C SER A 15 -14.93 7.08 12.98
N LEU A 16 -15.87 7.52 12.13
CA LEU A 16 -15.52 8.20 10.87
C LEU A 16 -14.60 9.41 11.09
N TYR A 17 -14.81 10.16 12.17
CA TYR A 17 -13.96 11.32 12.49
C TYR A 17 -12.53 10.89 12.82
N ASP A 18 -12.36 9.84 13.63
CA ASP A 18 -11.02 9.34 14.02
C ASP A 18 -10.29 8.74 12.82
N LEU A 19 -11.02 8.06 11.93
CA LEU A 19 -10.49 7.56 10.67
C LEU A 19 -9.99 8.71 9.81
N VAL A 20 -10.81 9.76 9.59
CA VAL A 20 -10.37 10.97 8.86
C VAL A 20 -9.11 11.55 9.48
N LYS A 21 -9.05 11.68 10.81
CA LYS A 21 -7.86 12.16 11.52
C LYS A 21 -6.64 11.26 11.36
N SER A 22 -6.82 9.93 11.37
CA SER A 22 -5.75 8.96 11.13
C SER A 22 -5.19 9.08 9.71
N PHE A 23 -6.08 9.33 8.73
CA PHE A 23 -5.68 9.65 7.36
C PHE A 23 -4.92 10.97 7.25
N GLU A 24 -5.34 12.01 7.98
CA GLU A 24 -4.62 13.30 8.00
C GLU A 24 -3.26 13.24 8.73
N ALA A 25 -3.14 12.43 9.80
CA ALA A 25 -2.01 12.50 10.73
C ALA A 25 -0.84 11.53 10.43
N GLY A 26 -1.08 10.41 9.73
CA GLY A 26 -0.02 9.41 9.56
C GLY A 26 -0.18 8.48 8.37
N VAL A 27 -1.40 8.15 7.97
CA VAL A 27 -1.65 7.35 6.75
C VAL A 27 -1.50 8.20 5.48
N ALA A 28 -1.53 9.54 5.60
CA ALA A 28 -1.30 10.48 4.49
C ALA A 28 0.03 10.27 3.76
N LEU A 29 1.07 9.75 4.43
CA LEU A 29 2.36 9.41 3.79
C LEU A 29 2.22 8.32 2.72
N VAL A 30 1.10 7.59 2.73
CA VAL A 30 0.91 6.35 1.98
C VAL A 30 -0.39 6.38 1.15
N TYR A 31 -1.39 7.14 1.57
CA TYR A 31 -2.71 7.10 0.97
C TYR A 31 -3.50 8.40 1.20
N SER A 32 -3.80 9.14 0.14
CA SER A 32 -4.73 10.27 0.19
C SER A 32 -6.17 9.77 0.07
N ALA A 33 -7.02 10.11 1.05
CA ALA A 33 -8.42 9.73 1.06
C ALA A 33 -9.30 10.91 1.47
N SER A 34 -10.32 11.20 0.67
CA SER A 34 -11.35 12.16 1.06
C SER A 34 -12.32 11.54 2.06
N THR A 35 -12.96 12.35 2.91
CA THR A 35 -14.02 11.90 3.83
C THR A 35 -15.12 11.11 3.12
N GLY A 36 -15.50 11.53 1.90
CA GLY A 36 -16.47 10.81 1.09
C GLY A 36 -16.00 9.41 0.66
N SER A 37 -14.71 9.25 0.36
CA SER A 37 -14.13 7.94 0.06
C SER A 37 -14.06 7.02 1.27
N ILE A 38 -13.76 7.57 2.46
CA ILE A 38 -13.75 6.82 3.73
C ILE A 38 -15.17 6.33 4.04
N LYS A 39 -16.17 7.19 3.90
CA LYS A 39 -17.57 6.82 4.12
C LYS A 39 -18.01 5.67 3.20
N ARG A 40 -17.79 5.79 1.89
CA ARG A 40 -18.14 4.71 0.93
C ARG A 40 -17.43 3.40 1.26
N ALA A 41 -16.17 3.48 1.69
CA ALA A 41 -15.44 2.28 2.09
C ALA A 41 -16.00 1.66 3.37
N LEU A 42 -16.38 2.46 4.38
CA LEU A 42 -17.09 1.95 5.56
C LEU A 42 -18.41 1.26 5.20
N ASP A 43 -19.21 1.88 4.33
CA ASP A 43 -20.48 1.31 3.88
C ASP A 43 -20.24 -0.08 3.22
N SER A 44 -19.26 -0.19 2.32
CA SER A 44 -18.91 -1.46 1.68
C SER A 44 -18.34 -2.50 2.66
N LEU A 45 -17.58 -2.08 3.67
CA LEU A 45 -17.04 -3.00 4.68
C LEU A 45 -18.14 -3.55 5.61
N LEU A 46 -19.15 -2.73 5.92
CA LEU A 46 -20.34 -3.16 6.67
C LEU A 46 -21.17 -4.16 5.88
N GLU A 47 -21.41 -3.89 4.59
CA GLU A 47 -22.15 -4.80 3.69
C GLU A 47 -21.50 -6.18 3.59
N LYS A 48 -20.17 -6.24 3.70
CA LYS A 48 -19.39 -7.49 3.69
C LYS A 48 -19.24 -8.13 5.07
N GLU A 49 -19.81 -7.53 6.11
CA GLU A 49 -19.68 -7.97 7.51
C GLU A 49 -18.21 -8.04 8.00
N TRP A 50 -17.30 -7.32 7.34
CA TRP A 50 -15.89 -7.23 7.73
C TRP A 50 -15.69 -6.26 8.90
N ILE A 51 -16.63 -5.35 9.09
CA ILE A 51 -16.70 -4.45 10.25
C ILE A 51 -18.13 -4.43 10.78
N GLU A 52 -18.29 -3.96 12.01
CA GLU A 52 -19.60 -3.73 12.63
C GLU A 52 -19.62 -2.42 13.42
N VAL A 53 -20.81 -1.94 13.75
CA VAL A 53 -20.99 -0.80 14.66
C VAL A 53 -20.90 -1.31 16.08
N ALA A 54 -19.77 -1.06 16.74
CA ALA A 54 -19.49 -1.50 18.11
C ALA A 54 -20.35 -0.75 19.13
N SER A 55 -20.53 0.56 18.91
CA SER A 55 -21.32 1.43 19.77
C SER A 55 -21.79 2.67 19.00
N VAL A 56 -22.76 3.36 19.59
CA VAL A 56 -23.19 4.68 19.15
C VAL A 56 -23.02 5.62 20.34
N GLU A 57 -22.01 6.50 20.27
CA GLU A 57 -21.75 7.46 21.35
C GLU A 57 -22.80 8.60 21.32
N PRO A 58 -23.18 9.14 22.50
CA PRO A 58 -24.08 10.29 22.59
C PRO A 58 -23.55 11.51 21.84
N GLY A 59 -24.43 12.16 21.07
CA GLY A 59 -24.12 13.33 20.24
C GLY A 59 -25.21 13.51 19.17
N GLY A 60 -25.28 14.69 18.53
CA GLY A 60 -26.46 15.12 17.75
C GLY A 60 -27.06 14.08 16.79
N ARG A 61 -26.22 13.30 16.07
CA ARG A 61 -26.67 12.22 15.16
C ARG A 61 -26.30 10.81 15.61
N GLY A 62 -25.77 10.65 16.83
CA GLY A 62 -25.15 9.43 17.32
C GLY A 62 -23.84 9.15 16.58
N ARG A 63 -22.70 9.22 17.28
CA ARG A 63 -21.40 8.97 16.66
C ARG A 63 -21.16 7.46 16.63
N LYS A 64 -21.24 6.87 15.44
CA LYS A 64 -20.95 5.44 15.26
C LYS A 64 -19.47 5.18 15.43
N VAL A 65 -19.14 4.22 16.30
CA VAL A 65 -17.80 3.65 16.43
C VAL A 65 -17.81 2.29 15.75
N TYR A 66 -16.87 2.09 14.84
CA TYR A 66 -16.72 0.87 14.06
C TYR A 66 -15.63 -0.01 14.67
N ARG A 67 -15.76 -1.34 14.55
CA ARG A 67 -14.69 -2.29 14.87
C ARG A 67 -14.60 -3.38 13.80
N ALA A 68 -13.41 -3.94 13.61
CA ALA A 68 -13.23 -5.10 12.73
C ALA A 68 -13.88 -6.35 13.35
N THR A 69 -14.49 -7.19 12.51
CA THR A 69 -15.01 -8.51 12.90
C THR A 69 -13.94 -9.58 12.71
N ALA A 70 -14.20 -10.81 13.18
CA ALA A 70 -13.34 -11.95 12.88
C ALA A 70 -13.25 -12.24 11.37
N ALA A 71 -14.32 -12.00 10.61
CA ALA A 71 -14.30 -12.10 9.15
C ALA A 71 -13.40 -11.03 8.53
N GLY A 72 -13.48 -9.79 9.04
CA GLY A 72 -12.59 -8.71 8.64
C GLY A 72 -11.12 -9.00 8.92
N ALA A 73 -10.80 -9.54 10.11
CA ALA A 73 -9.42 -9.92 10.45
C ALA A 73 -8.85 -10.97 9.48
N ARG A 74 -9.65 -11.99 9.13
CA ARG A 74 -9.26 -13.01 8.15
C ARG A 74 -9.05 -12.43 6.75
N GLU A 75 -9.96 -11.58 6.29
CA GLU A 75 -9.83 -10.90 5.01
C GLU A 75 -8.58 -10.02 4.97
N PHE A 76 -8.33 -9.24 6.03
CA PHE A 76 -7.16 -8.38 6.12
C PHE A 76 -5.87 -9.19 5.97
N ARG A 77 -5.76 -10.31 6.70
CA ARG A 77 -4.62 -11.23 6.59
C ARG A 77 -4.48 -11.77 5.16
N THR A 78 -5.58 -12.24 4.55
CA THR A 78 -5.59 -12.72 3.15
C THR A 78 -5.05 -11.67 2.19
N TRP A 79 -5.50 -10.43 2.31
CA TRP A 79 -5.02 -9.31 1.50
C TRP A 79 -3.53 -9.01 1.74
N MET A 80 -3.09 -9.00 3.01
CA MET A 80 -1.69 -8.76 3.37
C MET A 80 -0.77 -9.82 2.76
N THR A 81 -1.16 -11.09 2.81
CA THR A 81 -0.35 -12.24 2.33
C THR A 81 -0.53 -12.57 0.85
N GLY A 82 -1.53 -11.98 0.19
CA GLY A 82 -1.84 -12.22 -1.22
C GLY A 82 -0.93 -11.48 -2.20
N GLU A 83 -1.15 -11.72 -3.50
CA GLU A 83 -0.43 -11.03 -4.57
C GLU A 83 -0.70 -9.52 -4.59
N LEU A 84 0.32 -8.72 -4.91
CA LEU A 84 0.17 -7.28 -5.05
C LEU A 84 -0.59 -6.95 -6.34
N ALA A 85 -1.83 -6.50 -6.19
CA ALA A 85 -2.66 -5.99 -7.28
C ALA A 85 -2.50 -4.46 -7.45
N GLY A 86 -2.75 -3.96 -8.65
CA GLY A 86 -2.70 -2.54 -8.99
C GLY A 86 -1.49 -2.15 -9.83
N THR A 87 -1.56 -0.97 -10.44
CA THR A 87 -0.55 -0.46 -11.39
C THR A 87 0.65 0.17 -10.69
N HIS A 88 0.45 0.84 -9.56
CA HIS A 88 1.52 1.57 -8.86
C HIS A 88 2.00 0.78 -7.64
N LEU A 89 3.28 0.39 -7.63
CA LEU A 89 3.91 -0.38 -6.56
C LEU A 89 3.65 0.25 -5.18
N GLU A 90 3.89 1.55 -5.03
CA GLU A 90 3.80 2.24 -3.74
C GLU A 90 2.41 2.12 -3.11
N THR A 91 1.36 2.35 -3.89
CA THR A 91 -0.03 2.25 -3.42
C THR A 91 -0.43 0.83 -3.03
N ALA A 92 0.24 -0.19 -3.56
CA ALA A 92 0.03 -1.59 -3.21
C ALA A 92 0.93 -2.06 -2.05
N ALA A 93 2.16 -1.55 -1.96
CA ALA A 93 3.18 -2.01 -1.03
C ALA A 93 3.19 -1.25 0.30
N LEU A 94 3.14 0.08 0.26
CA LEU A 94 3.29 0.91 1.44
C LEU A 94 2.19 0.66 2.49
N PRO A 95 0.91 0.44 2.13
CA PRO A 95 -0.09 0.05 3.13
C PRO A 95 0.24 -1.28 3.83
N ARG A 96 0.76 -2.26 3.09
CA ARG A 96 1.18 -3.55 3.66
C ARG A 96 2.39 -3.40 4.56
N LEU A 97 3.33 -2.52 4.19
CA LEU A 97 4.47 -2.18 5.04
C LEU A 97 4.01 -1.51 6.36
N PHE A 98 3.09 -0.55 6.26
CA PHE A 98 2.55 0.16 7.43
C PHE A 98 1.91 -0.80 8.45
N PHE A 99 1.20 -1.83 7.98
CA PHE A 99 0.52 -2.79 8.85
C PHE A 99 1.27 -4.12 9.04
N LEU A 100 2.54 -4.22 8.61
CA LEU A 100 3.26 -5.50 8.62
C LEU A 100 3.34 -6.12 10.02
N GLY A 101 3.38 -5.29 11.06
CA GLY A 101 3.38 -5.71 12.47
C GLY A 101 2.09 -6.39 12.94
N LEU A 102 0.97 -6.24 12.23
CA LEU A 102 -0.28 -6.96 12.51
C LEU A 102 -0.25 -8.44 12.09
N LEU A 103 0.78 -8.86 11.33
CA LEU A 103 0.99 -10.26 10.99
C LEU A 103 1.84 -10.99 12.02
N GLU A 104 1.68 -12.30 12.07
CA GLU A 104 2.57 -13.16 12.84
C GLU A 104 4.00 -13.07 12.29
N PRO A 105 5.05 -13.11 13.13
CA PRO A 105 6.44 -12.99 12.70
C PRO A 105 6.84 -13.81 11.46
N PRO A 106 6.51 -15.11 11.34
CA PRO A 106 6.89 -15.92 10.17
C PRO A 106 6.23 -15.49 8.85
N GLU A 107 5.19 -14.65 8.88
CA GLU A 107 4.48 -14.19 7.68
C GLU A 107 5.09 -12.92 7.07
N ARG A 108 5.83 -12.15 7.88
CA ARG A 108 6.28 -10.80 7.52
C ARG A 108 7.30 -10.81 6.38
N ALA A 109 8.32 -11.66 6.50
CA ALA A 109 9.34 -11.83 5.46
C ALA A 109 8.76 -12.28 4.10
N PRO A 110 7.88 -13.30 4.03
CA PRO A 110 7.19 -13.66 2.79
C PRO A 110 6.46 -12.50 2.09
N VAL A 111 5.80 -11.61 2.85
CA VAL A 111 5.15 -10.41 2.30
C VAL A 111 6.19 -9.47 1.69
N LEU A 112 7.28 -9.18 2.40
CA LEU A 112 8.36 -8.32 1.91
C LEU A 112 9.01 -8.89 0.64
N ARG A 113 9.25 -10.21 0.58
CA ARG A 113 9.79 -10.88 -0.60
C ARG A 113 8.86 -10.78 -1.81
N ARG A 114 7.55 -10.76 -1.58
CA ARG A 114 6.58 -10.54 -2.65
C ARG A 114 6.61 -9.11 -3.17
N ILE A 115 6.71 -8.13 -2.27
CA ILE A 115 6.89 -6.72 -2.64
C ILE A 115 8.20 -6.56 -3.44
N GLN A 116 9.29 -7.20 -2.99
CA GLN A 116 10.59 -7.21 -3.66
C GLN A 116 10.48 -7.77 -5.10
N ARG A 117 9.83 -8.92 -5.29
CA ARG A 117 9.62 -9.50 -6.62
C ARG A 117 8.84 -8.57 -7.54
N ARG A 118 7.79 -7.93 -7.02
CA ARG A 118 7.01 -6.95 -7.80
C ARG A 118 7.87 -5.74 -8.18
N ALA A 119 8.64 -5.20 -7.25
CA ALA A 119 9.55 -4.07 -7.50
C ALA A 119 10.61 -4.40 -8.56
N ALA A 120 11.17 -5.61 -8.53
CA ALA A 120 12.12 -6.07 -9.53
C ALA A 120 11.48 -6.20 -10.93
N ALA A 121 10.25 -6.71 -11.01
CA ALA A 121 9.52 -6.81 -12.27
C ALA A 121 9.18 -5.43 -12.86
N ASP A 122 8.74 -4.48 -12.01
CA ASP A 122 8.44 -3.12 -12.43
C ASP A 122 9.71 -2.40 -12.92
N LEU A 123 10.86 -2.61 -12.25
CA LEU A 123 12.15 -2.07 -12.68
C LEU A 123 12.60 -2.65 -14.03
N GLU A 124 12.46 -3.97 -14.24
CA GLU A 124 12.81 -4.61 -15.51
C GLU A 124 11.93 -4.10 -16.67
N ALA A 125 10.66 -3.78 -16.41
CA ALA A 125 9.81 -3.15 -17.40
C ALA A 125 10.33 -1.77 -17.82
N LEU A 126 10.78 -0.95 -16.86
CA LEU A 126 11.36 0.37 -17.16
C LEU A 126 12.69 0.27 -17.92
N THR A 127 13.58 -0.66 -17.54
CA THR A 127 14.85 -0.89 -18.27
C THR A 127 14.61 -1.47 -19.67
N ALA A 128 13.50 -2.19 -19.90
CA ALA A 128 13.09 -2.59 -21.24
C ALA A 128 12.65 -1.39 -22.09
N VAL A 129 11.92 -0.43 -21.51
CA VAL A 129 11.56 0.83 -22.21
C VAL A 129 12.82 1.62 -22.55
N GLU A 130 13.81 1.68 -21.65
CA GLU A 130 15.09 2.38 -21.89
C GLU A 130 15.80 1.82 -23.13
N ARG A 131 15.95 0.50 -23.20
CA ARG A 131 16.54 -0.20 -24.36
C ARG A 131 15.81 0.09 -25.66
N ASN A 132 14.48 0.18 -25.62
CA ASN A 132 13.67 0.48 -26.81
C ASN A 132 13.86 1.93 -27.25
N LEU A 133 13.92 2.89 -26.33
CA LEU A 133 14.18 4.30 -26.66
C LEU A 133 15.57 4.49 -27.28
N ASP A 134 16.59 3.78 -26.77
CA ASP A 134 17.96 3.84 -27.31
C ASP A 134 18.05 3.29 -28.75
N ALA A 135 17.08 2.48 -29.19
CA ALA A 135 17.03 1.92 -30.53
C ALA A 135 16.24 2.77 -31.54
N VAL A 136 15.55 3.83 -31.10
CA VAL A 136 14.71 4.67 -31.94
C VAL A 136 15.49 5.88 -32.44
N ASP A 137 15.48 6.11 -33.76
CA ASP A 137 15.98 7.37 -34.33
C ASP A 137 14.93 8.48 -34.13
N VAL A 138 15.35 9.56 -33.48
CA VAL A 138 14.47 10.68 -33.12
C VAL A 138 14.68 11.83 -34.11
N PRO A 139 13.63 12.26 -34.84
CA PRO A 139 13.72 13.40 -35.75
C PRO A 139 14.26 14.66 -35.04
N PRO A 140 15.10 15.48 -35.71
CA PRO A 140 15.73 16.65 -35.11
C PRO A 140 14.76 17.58 -34.37
N GLU A 141 13.56 17.78 -34.90
CA GLU A 141 12.50 18.63 -34.35
C GLU A 141 11.94 18.14 -33.00
N PHE A 142 12.13 16.87 -32.64
CA PHE A 142 11.63 16.28 -31.40
C PHE A 142 12.72 15.95 -30.38
N ARG A 143 14.01 16.23 -30.66
CA ARG A 143 15.13 15.85 -29.78
C ARG A 143 15.04 16.45 -28.38
N ASP A 144 14.59 17.70 -28.27
CA ASP A 144 14.42 18.35 -26.96
C ASP A 144 13.33 17.65 -26.14
N VAL A 145 12.19 17.33 -26.77
CA VAL A 145 11.10 16.56 -26.14
C VAL A 145 11.59 15.18 -25.71
N ALA A 146 12.30 14.47 -26.58
CA ALA A 146 12.84 13.14 -26.26
C ALA A 146 13.84 13.17 -25.10
N THR A 147 14.62 14.26 -24.96
CA THR A 147 15.56 14.45 -23.85
C THR A 147 14.83 14.46 -22.49
N TYR A 148 13.73 15.21 -22.38
CA TYR A 148 12.97 15.26 -21.12
C TYR A 148 12.09 14.02 -20.88
N GLN A 149 11.64 13.34 -21.96
CA GLN A 149 11.01 12.02 -21.83
C GLN A 149 12.00 10.98 -21.28
N ARG A 150 13.24 10.97 -21.76
CA ARG A 150 14.32 10.14 -21.22
C ARG A 150 14.61 10.48 -19.76
N ALA A 151 14.74 11.76 -19.42
CA ALA A 151 14.95 12.17 -18.03
C ALA A 151 13.84 11.68 -17.08
N THR A 152 12.59 11.61 -17.55
CA THR A 152 11.46 11.06 -16.78
C THR A 152 11.62 9.55 -16.56
N LEU A 153 12.05 8.82 -17.58
CA LEU A 153 12.34 7.38 -17.46
C LEU A 153 13.53 7.13 -16.51
N ASP A 154 14.59 7.92 -16.63
CA ASP A 154 15.77 7.83 -15.78
C ASP A 154 15.41 8.02 -14.30
N TYR A 155 14.54 8.98 -13.99
CA TYR A 155 13.97 9.15 -12.65
C TYR A 155 13.22 7.90 -12.18
N GLY A 156 12.38 7.31 -13.04
CA GLY A 156 11.64 6.09 -12.74
C GLY A 156 12.56 4.90 -12.43
N ILE A 157 13.60 4.71 -13.25
CA ILE A 157 14.61 3.65 -13.06
C ILE A 157 15.40 3.89 -11.77
N ALA A 158 15.87 5.11 -11.52
CA ALA A 158 16.60 5.45 -10.31
C ALA A 158 15.76 5.22 -9.04
N SER A 159 14.50 5.66 -9.06
CA SER A 159 13.55 5.45 -7.96
C SER A 159 13.25 3.97 -7.75
N GLY A 160 13.03 3.21 -8.83
CA GLY A 160 12.80 1.76 -8.79
C GLY A 160 13.99 0.98 -8.22
N ARG A 161 15.23 1.35 -8.60
CA ARG A 161 16.46 0.77 -8.04
C ARG A 161 16.56 1.02 -6.54
N HIS A 162 16.31 2.26 -6.10
CA HIS A 162 16.33 2.61 -4.69
C HIS A 162 15.28 1.82 -3.89
N ALA A 163 14.03 1.78 -4.38
CA ALA A 163 12.95 1.05 -3.74
C ALA A 163 13.27 -0.46 -3.62
N LEU A 164 13.76 -1.09 -4.70
CA LEU A 164 14.13 -2.50 -4.69
C LEU A 164 15.24 -2.79 -3.68
N ALA A 165 16.29 -1.97 -3.65
CA ALA A 165 17.39 -2.12 -2.69
C ALA A 165 16.89 -2.03 -1.25
N TRP A 166 16.13 -0.97 -0.93
CA TRP A 166 15.59 -0.75 0.41
C TRP A 166 14.66 -1.89 0.88
N ILE A 167 13.75 -2.35 0.01
CA ILE A 167 12.84 -3.46 0.33
C ILE A 167 13.62 -4.76 0.55
N SER A 168 14.68 -4.99 -0.25
CA SER A 168 15.53 -6.19 -0.11
C SER A 168 16.24 -6.19 1.24
N GLU A 169 16.86 -5.07 1.63
CA GLU A 169 17.53 -4.94 2.93
C GLU A 169 16.57 -5.11 4.10
N LEU A 170 15.36 -4.55 4.00
CA LEU A 170 14.31 -4.73 5.00
C LEU A 170 13.87 -6.19 5.10
N ALA A 171 13.66 -6.88 3.97
CA ALA A 171 13.31 -8.30 3.95
C ALA A 171 14.38 -9.15 4.63
N ASP A 172 15.65 -8.92 4.31
CA ASP A 172 16.78 -9.64 4.90
C ASP A 172 16.88 -9.39 6.42
N ARG A 173 16.62 -8.16 6.87
CA ARG A 173 16.61 -7.83 8.30
C ARG A 173 15.51 -8.59 9.05
N VAL A 174 14.27 -8.57 8.53
CA VAL A 174 13.14 -9.27 9.16
C VAL A 174 13.33 -10.78 9.17
N GLU A 175 13.93 -11.37 8.13
CA GLU A 175 14.27 -12.79 8.11
C GLU A 175 15.30 -13.17 9.17
N ARG A 176 16.31 -12.33 9.41
CA ARG A 176 17.30 -12.56 10.46
C ARG A 176 16.68 -12.51 11.85
N GLU A 177 15.78 -11.56 12.10
CA GLU A 177 15.07 -11.41 13.38
C GLU A 177 14.11 -12.57 13.68
N THR A 178 13.63 -13.26 12.63
CA THR A 178 12.63 -14.35 12.77
C THR A 178 13.27 -15.74 12.81
N ARG A 179 14.59 -15.90 12.57
CA ARG A 179 15.26 -17.20 12.74
C ARG A 179 15.38 -17.52 14.24
N PRO A 180 14.93 -18.71 14.70
CA PRO A 180 15.28 -19.18 16.03
C PRO A 180 16.80 -19.36 16.12
N ALA A 181 17.36 -19.05 17.29
CA ALA A 181 18.77 -19.23 17.63
C ALA A 181 19.21 -20.70 17.54
#